data_AF-A0A1W9GZ79-F1
#
_entry.id   AF-A0A1W9GZ79-F1
#
_cell.length_a   1.000
_cell.length_b   1.000
_cell.length_c   1.000
_cell.angle_alpha   90.00
_cell.angle_beta   90.00
_cell.angle_gamma   90.00
#
_symmetry.space_group_name_H-M   'P 1'
#
loop_
_entity.id
_entity.type
_entity.pdbx_description
1 polymer ?
#
loop_
_entity_poly.entity_id
_entity_poly.type
_entity_poly.pdbx_seq_one_letter_code
_entity_poly.pdbx_strand_id
1 'polypeptide(L)'
;MNNLTAIKTASDNSEQLGKTLSQKLGVALTEQSAVKARLNQETANYAAIEKKHILDEATDAELLEARKVVTDLTVQLETIDRRIELIREAISENDLKISAAAQAFRNARMSFCFQVRDEKLAKIKQNQQFKELLLAAMAANSSNGQLMHSFHVKSFVELFISQILPGISEAEARTATEKFIKDNDLD
;
A
#
# COMPACT_ATOMS: atom_id res chain seq x y z
N MET A 1 10.75 15.36 8.40
CA MET A 1 9.72 14.63 7.63
C MET A 1 8.92 13.78 8.60
N ASN A 2 7.60 13.86 8.59
CA ASN A 2 6.76 13.05 9.49
C ASN A 2 6.79 11.58 9.01
N ASN A 3 6.70 10.61 9.93
CA ASN A 3 6.83 9.18 9.61
C ASN A 3 5.83 8.73 8.50
N LEU A 4 4.65 9.36 8.46
CA LEU A 4 3.62 9.14 7.44
C LEU A 4 4.07 9.48 6.01
N THR A 5 4.74 10.61 5.83
CA THR A 5 5.22 11.05 4.50
C THR A 5 6.25 10.08 3.94
N ALA A 6 7.16 9.59 4.78
CA ALA A 6 8.17 8.62 4.36
C ALA A 6 7.55 7.29 3.93
N ILE A 7 6.54 6.81 4.67
CA ILE A 7 5.82 5.57 4.32
C ILE A 7 5.04 5.74 3.00
N LYS A 8 4.37 6.88 2.81
CA LYS A 8 3.63 7.21 1.58
C LYS A 8 4.55 7.21 0.36
N THR A 9 5.68 7.94 0.44
CA THR A 9 6.68 7.95 -0.64
C THR A 9 7.25 6.56 -0.94
N ALA A 10 7.50 5.74 0.07
CA ALA A 10 7.96 4.36 -0.13
C ALA A 10 6.91 3.48 -0.84
N SER A 11 5.62 3.68 -0.51
CA SER A 11 4.50 3.03 -1.18
C SER A 11 4.42 3.44 -2.66
N ASP A 12 4.42 4.74 -2.95
CA ASP A 12 4.33 5.28 -4.31
C ASP A 12 5.48 4.78 -5.21
N ASN A 13 6.70 4.74 -4.66
CA ASN A 13 7.86 4.19 -5.36
C ASN A 13 7.69 2.70 -5.68
N SER A 14 7.11 1.93 -4.75
CA SER A 14 6.85 0.50 -4.94
C SER A 14 5.74 0.28 -5.99
N GLU A 15 4.71 1.11 -6.01
CA GLU A 15 3.67 1.07 -7.04
C GLU A 15 4.22 1.38 -8.44
N GLN A 16 5.07 2.41 -8.54
CA GLN A 16 5.71 2.78 -9.80
C GLN A 16 6.66 1.68 -10.30
N LEU A 17 7.39 1.03 -9.38
CA LEU A 17 8.19 -0.14 -9.70
C LEU A 17 7.32 -1.30 -10.19
N GLY A 18 6.18 -1.56 -9.54
CA GLY A 18 5.23 -2.60 -9.96
C GLY A 18 4.71 -2.40 -11.39
N LYS A 19 4.36 -1.16 -11.77
CA LYS A 19 3.98 -0.81 -13.15
C LYS A 19 5.12 -1.10 -14.13
N THR A 20 6.34 -0.73 -13.77
CA THR A 20 7.54 -0.97 -14.59
C THR A 20 7.80 -2.47 -14.77
N LEU A 21 7.68 -3.27 -13.71
CA LEU A 21 7.86 -4.72 -13.76
C LEU A 21 6.79 -5.38 -14.63
N SER A 22 5.54 -4.92 -14.53
CA SER A 22 4.43 -5.40 -15.36
C SER A 22 4.67 -5.14 -16.86
N GLN A 23 5.18 -3.97 -17.21
CA GLN A 23 5.58 -3.66 -18.59
C GLN A 23 6.72 -4.58 -19.06
N LYS A 24 7.76 -4.76 -18.24
CA LYS A 24 8.88 -5.67 -18.55
C LYS A 24 8.43 -7.11 -18.74
N LEU A 25 7.46 -7.57 -17.95
CA LEU A 25 6.85 -8.89 -18.10
C LEU A 25 6.14 -9.02 -19.44
N GLY A 26 5.34 -8.03 -19.82
CA GLY A 26 4.65 -8.00 -21.11
C GLY A 26 5.61 -8.12 -22.30
N VAL A 27 6.69 -7.33 -22.28
CA VAL A 27 7.75 -7.40 -23.31
C VAL A 27 8.40 -8.78 -23.34
N ALA A 28 8.77 -9.34 -22.20
CA ALA A 28 9.40 -10.67 -22.14
C ALA A 28 8.47 -11.79 -22.64
N LEU A 29 7.18 -11.71 -22.37
CA LEU A 29 6.18 -12.66 -22.88
C LEU A 29 6.02 -12.56 -24.40
N THR A 30 6.05 -11.35 -24.97
CA THR A 30 6.05 -11.15 -26.42
C THR A 30 7.32 -11.73 -27.06
N GLU A 31 8.49 -11.46 -26.48
CA GLU A 31 9.78 -12.03 -26.91
C GLU A 31 9.75 -13.57 -26.88
N GLN A 32 9.25 -14.16 -25.78
CA GLN A 32 9.11 -15.62 -25.64
C GLN A 32 8.25 -16.22 -26.75
N SER A 33 7.09 -15.60 -27.03
CA SER A 33 6.18 -16.05 -28.07
C SER A 33 6.83 -16.03 -29.46
N ALA A 34 7.56 -14.95 -29.78
CA ALA A 34 8.27 -14.81 -31.04
C ALA A 34 9.39 -15.87 -31.20
N VAL A 35 10.19 -16.11 -30.14
CA VAL A 35 11.24 -17.12 -30.16
C VAL A 35 10.64 -18.53 -30.26
N LYS A 36 9.54 -18.84 -29.56
CA LYS A 36 8.83 -20.12 -29.68
C LYS A 36 8.32 -20.36 -31.11
N ALA A 37 7.72 -19.35 -31.74
CA ALA A 37 7.25 -19.44 -33.11
C ALA A 37 8.41 -19.73 -34.09
N ARG A 38 9.53 -19.02 -33.92
CA ARG A 38 10.73 -19.23 -34.74
C ARG A 38 11.35 -20.61 -34.49
N LEU A 39 11.45 -21.06 -33.25
CA LEU A 39 11.97 -22.39 -32.90
C LEU A 39 11.15 -23.50 -33.57
N ASN A 40 9.82 -23.39 -33.57
CA ASN A 40 8.94 -24.36 -34.24
C ASN A 40 9.20 -24.39 -35.76
N GLN A 41 9.35 -23.22 -36.39
CA GLN A 41 9.66 -23.12 -37.81
C GLN A 41 11.03 -23.73 -38.15
N GLU A 42 12.07 -23.39 -37.39
CA GLU A 42 13.43 -23.89 -37.64
C GLU A 42 13.56 -25.38 -37.31
N THR A 43 12.78 -25.89 -36.37
CA THR A 43 12.72 -27.34 -36.09
C THR A 43 12.14 -28.10 -37.28
N ALA A 44 11.09 -27.56 -37.92
CA ALA A 44 10.52 -28.15 -39.14
C ALA A 44 11.51 -28.06 -40.32
N ASN A 45 12.24 -26.95 -40.44
CA ASN A 45 13.29 -26.77 -41.45
C ASN A 45 14.45 -27.76 -41.25
N TYR A 46 14.93 -27.90 -40.02
CA TYR A 46 15.95 -28.89 -39.64
C TYR A 46 15.53 -30.31 -40.04
N ALA A 47 14.30 -30.72 -39.71
CA ALA A 47 13.78 -32.03 -40.11
C ALA A 47 13.68 -32.21 -41.64
N ALA A 48 13.45 -31.14 -42.40
CA ALA A 48 13.47 -31.20 -43.86
C ALA A 48 14.89 -31.33 -44.42
N ILE A 49 15.87 -30.66 -43.81
CA ILE A 49 17.29 -30.77 -44.17
C ILE A 49 17.84 -32.15 -43.80
N GLU A 50 17.48 -32.71 -42.64
CA GLU A 50 17.81 -34.09 -42.27
C GLU A 50 17.33 -35.10 -43.31
N LYS A 51 16.10 -34.95 -43.82
CA LYS A 51 15.57 -35.81 -44.89
C LYS A 51 16.36 -35.68 -46.19
N LYS A 52 16.73 -34.46 -46.59
CA LYS A 52 17.56 -34.23 -47.78
C LYS A 52 18.95 -34.80 -47.62
N HIS A 53 19.55 -34.66 -46.44
CA HIS A 53 20.86 -35.21 -46.12
C HIS A 53 20.89 -36.74 -46.23
N ILE A 54 19.85 -37.44 -45.75
CA ILE A 54 19.68 -38.89 -45.93
C ILE A 54 19.58 -39.30 -47.42
N LEU A 55 19.06 -38.41 -48.27
CA LEU A 55 18.96 -38.61 -49.71
C LEU A 55 20.22 -38.14 -50.48
N ASP A 56 21.29 -37.76 -49.79
CA ASP A 56 22.51 -37.15 -50.34
C ASP A 56 22.27 -35.83 -51.11
N GLU A 57 21.15 -35.16 -50.84
CA GLU A 57 20.73 -33.88 -51.45
C GLU A 57 21.08 -32.65 -50.60
N ALA A 58 21.71 -32.84 -49.43
CA ALA A 58 22.21 -31.78 -48.57
C ALA A 58 23.55 -32.18 -47.94
N THR A 59 24.39 -31.19 -47.64
CA THR A 59 25.72 -31.37 -47.08
C THR A 59 25.70 -31.48 -45.55
N ASP A 60 26.74 -32.07 -44.97
CA ASP A 60 26.96 -32.08 -43.52
C ASP A 60 26.98 -30.67 -42.91
N ALA A 61 27.51 -29.69 -43.66
CA ALA A 61 27.57 -28.30 -43.23
C ALA A 61 26.18 -27.68 -43.10
N GLU A 62 25.29 -27.93 -44.06
CA GLU A 62 23.89 -27.45 -44.01
C GLU A 62 23.12 -28.08 -42.85
N LEU A 63 23.32 -29.38 -42.60
CA LEU A 63 22.72 -30.07 -41.47
C LEU A 63 23.23 -29.53 -40.13
N LEU A 64 24.54 -29.32 -40.01
CA LEU A 64 25.16 -28.79 -38.79
C LEU A 64 24.69 -27.36 -38.48
N GLU A 65 24.59 -26.50 -39.50
CA GLU A 65 24.11 -25.13 -39.31
C GLU A 65 22.64 -25.10 -38.88
N ALA A 66 21.77 -25.91 -39.51
CA ALA A 66 20.37 -26.00 -39.11
C ALA A 66 20.21 -26.53 -37.67
N ARG A 67 21.02 -27.51 -37.26
CA ARG A 67 21.06 -27.99 -35.87
C ARG A 67 21.48 -26.90 -34.89
N LYS A 68 22.49 -26.12 -35.27
CA LYS A 68 23.01 -25.03 -34.44
C LYS A 68 21.94 -23.95 -34.23
N VAL A 69 21.23 -23.56 -35.27
CA VAL A 69 20.11 -22.58 -35.17
C VAL A 69 19.04 -23.05 -34.18
N VAL A 70 18.61 -24.32 -34.24
CA VAL A 70 17.64 -24.89 -33.30
C VAL A 70 18.18 -24.90 -31.86
N THR A 71 19.46 -25.24 -31.69
CA THR A 71 20.12 -25.26 -30.37
C THR A 71 20.20 -23.86 -29.78
N ASP A 72 20.64 -22.87 -30.56
CA ASP A 72 20.76 -21.47 -30.12
C ASP A 72 19.39 -20.89 -29.74
N LEU A 73 18.34 -21.17 -30.51
CA LEU A 73 16.97 -20.74 -30.19
C LEU A 73 16.42 -21.42 -28.94
N THR A 74 16.75 -22.69 -28.70
CA THR A 74 16.38 -23.40 -27.46
C THR A 74 17.02 -22.73 -26.25
N VAL A 75 18.31 -22.45 -26.30
CA VAL A 75 19.04 -21.77 -25.21
C VAL A 75 18.51 -20.34 -24.99
N GLN A 76 18.20 -19.63 -26.09
CA GLN A 76 17.58 -18.31 -26.00
C GLN A 76 16.21 -18.38 -25.29
N LEU A 77 15.40 -19.39 -25.61
CA LEU A 77 14.09 -19.57 -24.99
C LEU A 77 14.20 -19.85 -23.48
N GLU A 78 15.10 -20.75 -23.07
CA GLU A 78 15.35 -21.05 -21.65
C GLU A 78 15.78 -19.79 -20.88
N THR A 79 16.61 -18.94 -21.50
CA THR A 79 17.05 -17.68 -20.90
C THR A 79 15.88 -16.71 -20.72
N ILE A 80 14.99 -16.60 -21.71
CA ILE A 80 13.79 -15.76 -21.64
C ILE A 80 12.83 -16.30 -20.56
N ASP A 81 12.64 -17.61 -20.50
CA ASP A 81 11.79 -18.27 -19.51
C ASP A 81 12.30 -17.98 -18.09
N ARG A 82 13.62 -18.11 -17.85
CA ARG A 82 14.20 -17.76 -16.56
C ARG A 82 14.01 -16.28 -16.23
N ARG A 83 14.16 -15.38 -17.20
CA ARG A 83 13.90 -13.94 -17.01
C ARG A 83 12.43 -13.67 -16.66
N ILE A 84 11.48 -14.36 -17.27
CA ILE A 84 10.05 -14.22 -16.95
C ILE A 84 9.79 -14.62 -15.50
N GLU A 85 10.33 -15.75 -15.06
CA GLU A 85 10.18 -16.20 -13.67
C GLU A 85 10.79 -15.21 -12.67
N LEU A 86 11.99 -14.70 -12.95
CA LEU A 86 12.61 -13.66 -12.11
C LEU A 86 11.77 -12.37 -12.05
N ILE A 87 11.13 -11.97 -13.16
CA ILE A 87 10.23 -10.80 -13.16
C ILE A 87 8.98 -11.09 -12.31
N ARG A 88 8.41 -12.30 -12.38
CA ARG A 88 7.26 -12.71 -11.56
C ARG A 88 7.60 -12.74 -10.06
N GLU A 89 8.75 -13.31 -9.71
CA GLU A 89 9.29 -13.28 -8.34
C GLU A 89 9.41 -11.83 -7.84
N ALA A 90 10.01 -10.94 -8.64
CA ALA A 90 10.16 -9.53 -8.29
C ALA A 90 8.82 -8.78 -8.15
N ILE A 91 7.81 -9.12 -8.96
CA ILE A 91 6.45 -8.56 -8.81
C ILE A 91 5.86 -9.00 -7.47
N SER A 92 5.93 -10.30 -7.16
CA SER A 92 5.39 -10.83 -5.90
C SER A 92 6.05 -10.20 -4.67
N GLU A 93 7.38 -10.04 -4.68
CA GLU A 93 8.09 -9.35 -3.61
C GLU A 93 7.68 -7.87 -3.48
N ASN A 94 7.46 -7.20 -4.61
CA ASN A 94 7.01 -5.81 -4.63
C ASN A 94 5.59 -5.66 -4.08
N ASP A 95 4.68 -6.59 -4.39
CA ASP A 95 3.32 -6.60 -3.85
C ASP A 95 3.32 -6.77 -2.32
N LEU A 96 4.22 -7.59 -1.78
CA LEU A 96 4.42 -7.72 -0.34
C LEU A 96 4.90 -6.39 0.28
N LYS A 97 5.80 -5.66 -0.39
CA LYS A 97 6.27 -4.34 0.07
C LYS A 97 5.14 -3.31 0.08
N ILE A 98 4.29 -3.29 -0.95
CA ILE A 98 3.10 -2.42 -1.00
C ILE A 98 2.15 -2.74 0.16
N SER A 99 1.86 -4.02 0.39
CA SER A 99 0.98 -4.43 1.48
C SER A 99 1.54 -4.08 2.87
N ALA A 100 2.84 -4.29 3.07
CA ALA A 100 3.54 -3.91 4.30
C ALA A 100 3.53 -2.40 4.52
N ALA A 101 3.77 -1.60 3.47
CA ALA A 101 3.72 -0.13 3.53
C ALA A 101 2.31 0.35 3.88
N ALA A 102 1.26 -0.23 3.28
CA ALA A 102 -0.13 0.10 3.61
C ALA A 102 -0.46 -0.20 5.08
N GLN A 103 -0.02 -1.34 5.61
CA GLN A 103 -0.20 -1.65 7.02
C GLN A 103 0.57 -0.71 7.94
N ALA A 104 1.82 -0.40 7.60
CA ALA A 104 2.65 0.54 8.34
C ALA A 104 2.02 1.95 8.36
N PHE A 105 1.45 2.39 7.24
CA PHE A 105 0.76 3.67 7.14
C PHE A 105 -0.47 3.71 8.07
N ARG A 106 -1.31 2.67 8.04
CA ARG A 106 -2.47 2.56 8.95
C ARG A 106 -2.07 2.63 10.42
N ASN A 107 -1.01 1.92 10.80
CA ASN A 107 -0.52 1.89 12.18
C ASN A 107 0.05 3.26 12.60
N ALA A 108 0.83 3.89 11.72
CA ALA A 108 1.40 5.22 11.96
C ALA A 108 0.29 6.28 12.08
N ARG A 109 -0.75 6.22 11.24
CA ARG A 109 -1.90 7.12 11.26
C ARG A 109 -2.67 7.01 12.58
N MET A 110 -2.99 5.78 12.99
CA MET A 110 -3.64 5.50 14.27
C MET A 110 -2.85 6.08 15.45
N SER A 111 -1.54 5.81 15.48
CA SER A 111 -0.65 6.28 16.55
C SER A 111 -0.58 7.81 16.60
N PHE A 112 -0.47 8.46 15.44
CA PHE A 112 -0.49 9.91 15.32
C PHE A 112 -1.80 10.53 15.84
N CYS A 113 -2.95 10.00 15.41
CA CYS A 113 -4.25 10.48 15.87
C CYS A 113 -4.43 10.34 17.39
N PHE A 114 -4.02 9.21 17.96
CA PHE A 114 -4.06 9.02 19.42
C PHE A 114 -3.11 9.96 20.15
N GLN A 115 -1.90 10.17 19.64
CA GLN A 115 -0.96 11.12 20.24
C GLN A 115 -1.55 12.54 20.26
N VAL A 116 -2.14 13.01 19.16
CA VAL A 116 -2.77 14.35 19.10
C VAL A 116 -3.96 14.42 20.06
N ARG A 117 -4.84 13.40 20.07
CA ARG A 117 -5.98 13.33 21.01
C ARG A 117 -5.50 13.44 22.45
N ASP A 118 -4.53 12.62 22.84
CA ASP A 118 -4.06 12.53 24.21
C ASP A 118 -3.35 13.83 24.62
N GLU A 119 -2.61 14.47 23.71
CA GLU A 119 -2.05 15.82 23.93
C GLU A 119 -3.15 16.86 24.20
N LYS A 120 -4.22 16.89 23.39
CA LYS A 120 -5.32 17.85 23.61
C LYS A 120 -6.10 17.56 24.88
N LEU A 121 -6.35 16.28 25.18
CA LEU A 121 -6.98 15.88 26.44
C LEU A 121 -6.11 16.26 27.65
N ALA A 122 -4.80 16.10 27.57
CA ALA A 122 -3.88 16.54 28.62
C ALA A 122 -3.97 18.05 28.86
N LYS A 123 -4.01 18.86 27.79
CA LYS A 123 -4.19 20.31 27.88
C LYS A 123 -5.52 20.69 28.52
N ILE A 124 -6.62 20.01 28.17
CA ILE A 124 -7.93 20.23 28.80
C ILE A 124 -7.90 19.86 30.29
N LYS A 125 -7.31 18.71 30.65
CA LYS A 125 -7.16 18.27 32.05
C LYS A 125 -6.35 19.24 32.90
N GLN A 126 -5.36 19.90 32.29
CA GLN A 126 -4.49 20.87 32.95
C GLN A 126 -5.08 22.30 32.95
N ASN A 127 -6.26 22.51 32.35
CA ASN A 127 -6.90 23.82 32.35
C ASN A 127 -7.51 24.13 33.72
N GLN A 128 -6.74 24.83 34.55
CA GLN A 128 -7.10 25.17 35.92
C GLN A 128 -8.34 26.07 36.00
N GLN A 129 -8.48 27.05 35.09
CA GLN A 129 -9.64 27.93 35.05
C GLN A 129 -10.94 27.17 34.76
N PHE A 130 -10.91 26.24 33.79
CA PHE A 130 -12.06 25.39 33.49
C PHE A 130 -12.45 24.54 34.71
N LYS A 131 -11.45 23.96 35.39
CA LYS A 131 -11.67 23.17 36.61
C LYS A 131 -12.31 24.00 37.73
N GLU A 132 -11.83 25.22 37.98
CA GLU A 132 -12.38 26.11 39.02
C GLU A 132 -13.84 26.49 38.75
N LEU A 133 -14.17 26.85 37.51
CA LEU A 133 -15.54 27.15 37.11
C LEU A 133 -16.47 25.93 37.25
N LEU A 134 -16.00 24.75 36.86
CA LEU A 134 -16.76 23.51 36.97
C LEU A 134 -17.04 23.15 38.44
N LEU A 135 -16.05 23.31 39.32
CA LEU A 135 -16.21 23.12 40.77
C LEU A 135 -17.19 24.12 41.38
N ALA A 136 -17.14 25.40 40.99
CA ALA A 136 -18.08 26.42 41.46
C ALA A 136 -19.52 26.11 41.04
N ALA A 137 -19.73 25.70 39.78
CA ALA A 137 -21.04 25.29 39.27
C ALA A 137 -21.58 24.05 40.00
N MET A 138 -20.71 23.05 40.25
CA MET A 138 -21.07 21.87 41.03
C MET A 138 -21.45 22.22 42.47
N ALA A 139 -20.70 23.12 43.11
CA ALA A 139 -20.99 23.57 44.46
C ALA A 139 -22.35 24.27 44.54
N ALA A 140 -22.66 25.16 43.58
CA ALA A 140 -23.95 25.82 43.49
C ALA A 140 -25.10 24.82 43.29
N ASN A 141 -24.95 23.84 42.39
CA ASN A 141 -25.96 22.82 42.15
C ASN A 141 -26.19 21.93 43.39
N SER A 142 -25.12 21.54 44.08
CA SER A 142 -25.20 20.67 45.27
C SER A 142 -25.73 21.39 46.51
N SER A 143 -25.79 22.72 46.47
CA SER A 143 -26.24 23.58 47.57
C SER A 143 -27.58 24.25 47.28
N ASN A 144 -28.26 23.89 46.18
CA ASN A 144 -29.50 24.52 45.75
C ASN A 144 -30.74 24.20 46.61
N GLY A 145 -30.60 23.31 47.61
CA GLY A 145 -31.66 22.94 48.55
C GLY A 145 -32.76 22.02 48.00
N GLN A 146 -32.76 21.72 46.70
CA GLN A 146 -33.73 20.79 46.06
C GLN A 146 -33.24 19.34 45.99
N LEU A 147 -31.92 19.12 46.03
CA LEU A 147 -31.29 17.79 46.00
C LEU A 147 -30.49 17.56 47.29
N MET A 148 -30.49 16.34 47.84
CA MET A 148 -29.52 15.96 48.88
C MET A 148 -28.10 16.15 48.33
N HIS A 149 -27.18 16.64 49.17
CA HIS A 149 -25.78 16.89 48.81
C HIS A 149 -25.16 15.68 48.09
N SER A 150 -25.07 15.76 46.77
CA SER A 150 -24.57 14.70 45.91
C SER A 150 -23.37 15.23 45.14
N PHE A 151 -22.21 14.68 45.44
CA PHE A 151 -20.93 15.07 44.84
C PHE A 151 -20.56 14.20 43.63
N HIS A 152 -21.55 13.62 42.95
CA HIS A 152 -21.31 12.73 41.81
C HIS A 152 -20.86 13.53 40.56
N VAL A 153 -19.55 13.78 40.48
CA VAL A 153 -18.88 14.53 39.39
C VAL A 153 -19.28 14.02 38.01
N LYS A 154 -19.26 12.70 37.80
CA LYS A 154 -19.57 12.09 36.49
C LYS A 154 -20.99 12.44 36.03
N SER A 155 -21.98 12.24 36.90
CA SER A 155 -23.38 12.53 36.57
C SER A 155 -23.64 14.01 36.36
N PHE A 156 -23.01 14.89 37.16
CA PHE A 156 -23.09 16.34 36.93
C PHE A 156 -22.55 16.70 35.55
N VAL A 157 -21.35 16.22 35.20
CA VAL A 157 -20.75 16.49 33.90
C VAL A 157 -21.64 15.94 32.79
N GLU A 158 -22.15 14.71 32.87
CA GLU A 158 -23.05 14.12 31.86
C GLU A 158 -24.36 14.90 31.67
N LEU A 159 -24.97 15.38 32.76
CA LEU A 159 -26.22 16.16 32.73
C LEU A 159 -26.03 17.57 32.16
N PHE A 160 -24.90 18.20 32.46
CA PHE A 160 -24.66 19.61 32.14
C PHE A 160 -23.65 19.82 31.01
N ILE A 161 -23.07 18.75 30.42
CA ILE A 161 -22.04 18.88 29.37
C ILE A 161 -22.52 19.69 28.17
N SER A 162 -23.79 19.53 27.79
CA SER A 162 -24.42 20.27 26.69
C SER A 162 -24.68 21.74 27.03
N GLN A 163 -24.70 22.10 28.32
CA GLN A 163 -24.80 23.48 28.81
C GLN A 163 -23.42 24.12 29.01
N ILE A 164 -22.39 23.32 29.32
CA ILE A 164 -21.00 23.74 29.49
C ILE A 164 -20.29 23.90 28.14
N LEU A 165 -20.62 23.03 27.17
CA LEU A 165 -20.16 23.08 25.78
C LEU A 165 -21.37 23.22 24.86
N PRO A 166 -22.08 24.37 24.91
CA PRO A 166 -23.27 24.56 24.09
C PRO A 166 -22.88 24.60 22.63
N GLY A 167 -23.26 23.56 21.89
CA GLY A 167 -23.27 23.57 20.44
C GLY A 167 -22.03 23.05 19.74
N ILE A 168 -21.38 21.98 20.19
CA ILE A 168 -20.63 21.16 19.23
C ILE A 168 -21.65 20.37 18.42
N SER A 169 -22.03 20.89 17.26
CA SER A 169 -22.87 20.17 16.32
C SER A 169 -22.08 19.06 15.61
N GLU A 170 -22.79 18.07 15.06
CA GLU A 170 -22.16 17.07 14.20
C GLU A 170 -21.46 17.74 12.99
N ALA A 171 -22.02 18.84 12.47
CA ALA A 171 -21.46 19.59 11.35
C ALA A 171 -20.11 20.24 11.69
N GLU A 172 -19.97 20.81 12.89
CA GLU A 172 -18.69 21.37 13.35
C GLU A 172 -17.65 20.28 13.60
N ALA A 173 -18.06 19.16 14.21
CA ALA A 173 -17.19 18.01 14.40
C ALA A 173 -16.70 17.44 13.05
N ARG A 174 -17.58 17.36 12.06
CA ARG A 174 -17.25 16.94 10.69
C ARG A 174 -16.28 17.92 10.03
N THR A 175 -16.57 19.22 10.09
CA THR A 175 -15.70 20.28 9.54
C THR A 175 -14.31 20.25 10.18
N ALA A 176 -14.24 20.09 11.51
CA ALA A 176 -12.97 19.97 12.23
C ALA A 176 -12.21 18.70 11.84
N THR A 177 -12.91 17.59 11.61
CA THR A 177 -12.31 16.32 11.15
C THR A 177 -11.74 16.45 9.74
N GLU A 178 -12.52 17.01 8.80
CA GLU A 178 -12.07 17.23 7.42
C GLU A 178 -10.87 18.19 7.39
N LYS A 179 -10.90 19.24 8.19
CA LYS A 179 -9.76 20.15 8.34
C LYS A 179 -8.54 19.41 8.90
N PHE A 180 -8.71 18.62 9.96
CA PHE A 180 -7.61 17.86 10.55
C PHE A 180 -6.99 16.87 9.57
N ILE A 181 -7.82 16.18 8.78
CA ILE A 181 -7.36 15.26 7.73
C ILE A 181 -6.51 16.00 6.69
N LYS A 182 -7.02 17.14 6.17
CA LYS A 182 -6.32 17.96 5.17
C LYS A 182 -5.02 18.55 5.70
N ASP A 183 -5.07 19.17 6.88
CA ASP A 183 -3.92 19.84 7.49
C ASP A 183 -2.77 18.86 7.80
N ASN A 184 -3.05 17.55 7.88
CA ASN A 184 -2.09 16.51 8.24
C ASN A 184 -1.85 15.46 7.14
N ASP A 185 -2.37 15.66 5.92
CA ASP A 185 -2.24 14.74 4.78
C ASP A 185 -2.58 13.27 5.15
N LEU A 186 -3.73 13.09 5.82
CA LEU A 186 -4.19 11.76 6.26
C LEU A 186 -5.07 11.05 5.22
N ASP A 187 -5.23 11.64 4.04
CA ASP A 187 -5.94 11.07 2.89
C ASP A 187 -5.05 10.09 2.10
#